data_AF-A0A8T4Y2I5-F1
#
_entry.id   AF-A0A8T4Y2I5-F1
#
_cell.length_a   1.000
_cell.length_b   1.000
_cell.length_c   1.000
_cell.angle_alpha   90.00
_cell.angle_beta   90.00
_cell.angle_gamma   90.00
#
_symmetry.space_group_name_H-M   'P 1'
#
loop_
_entity.id
_entity.type
_entity.pdbx_description
1 polymer ?
#
loop_
_entity_poly.entity_id
_entity_poly.type
_entity_poly.pdbx_seq_one_letter_code
_entity_poly.pdbx_strand_id
1 'polypeptide(L)' 'MTSLKFYLLDVDSRFKEGGTEVRLWGLTDDGRPVVLFDKTLKPYFYAVAEDVEVLERHLKSIKES' A
#
# COMPACT_ATOMS: atom_id res chain seq x y z
N MET A 1 -16.93 16.55 2.27
CA MET A 1 -15.59 15.98 2.08
C MET A 1 -14.58 16.93 2.68
N THR A 2 -13.69 16.44 3.54
CA THR A 2 -12.64 17.25 4.15
C THR A 2 -11.37 17.08 3.32
N SER A 3 -10.76 18.17 2.86
CA SER A 3 -9.51 18.17 2.10
C SER A 3 -8.38 18.76 2.94
N LEU A 4 -7.19 18.18 2.88
CA LEU A 4 -5.99 18.67 3.54
C LEU A 4 -4.90 18.91 2.50
N LYS A 5 -4.31 20.10 2.51
CA LYS A 5 -3.10 20.41 1.74
C LYS A 5 -1.90 20.31 2.68
N PHE A 6 -0.88 19.58 2.25
CA PHE A 6 0.35 19.39 3.02
C PHE A 6 1.52 19.10 2.07
N TYR A 7 2.74 19.34 2.55
CA TYR A 7 3.98 18.94 1.92
C TYR A 7 4.37 17.55 2.43
N LEU A 8 4.53 16.59 1.51
CA LEU A 8 5.00 15.25 1.85
C LEU A 8 6.50 15.30 2.15
N LEU A 9 6.88 14.83 3.33
CA LEU A 9 8.27 14.78 3.78
C LEU A 9 8.85 13.37 3.73
N ASP A 10 8.06 12.37 4.11
CA ASP A 10 8.50 10.97 4.15
C ASP A 10 7.31 10.01 3.97
N VAL A 11 7.61 8.79 3.53
CA VAL A 11 6.64 7.70 3.36
C VAL A 11 7.20 6.40 3.90
N ASP A 12 6.42 5.73 4.74
CA ASP A 12 6.75 4.38 5.20
C ASP A 12 5.52 3.47 5.23
N SER A 13 5.74 2.17 5.36
CA SER A 13 4.66 1.20 5.52
C SER A 13 4.93 0.23 6.66
N ARG A 14 3.87 -0.21 7.34
CA ARG A 14 3.94 -1.26 8.36
C ARG A 14 3.06 -2.44 7.96
N PHE A 15 3.62 -3.65 8.07
CA PHE A 15 2.86 -4.89 8.00
C PHE A 15 2.36 -5.24 9.40
N LYS A 16 1.05 -5.43 9.55
CA LYS A 16 0.39 -5.92 10.78
C LYS A 16 -0.52 -7.09 10.40
N GLU A 17 -0.99 -7.87 11.37
CA GLU A 17 -1.90 -9.01 11.14
C GLU A 17 -3.15 -8.66 10.31
N GLY A 18 -3.56 -7.38 10.28
CA GLY A 18 -4.70 -6.88 9.49
C GLY A 18 -4.36 -6.26 8.12
N GLY A 19 -3.11 -6.31 7.65
CA GLY A 19 -2.71 -5.81 6.34
C GLY A 19 -1.57 -4.78 6.35
N THR A 20 -1.39 -4.11 5.21
CA THR A 20 -0.39 -3.04 5.04
C THR A 20 -1.00 -1.69 5.38
N GLU A 21 -0.35 -0.93 6.25
CA GLU A 21 -0.70 0.47 6.56
C GLU A 21 0.41 1.37 6.03
N VAL A 22 0.10 2.21 5.04
CA VAL A 22 1.01 3.23 4.51
C VAL A 22 0.82 4.52 5.31
N ARG A 23 1.94 5.15 5.65
CA ARG A 23 1.99 6.39 6.42
C ARG A 23 2.66 7.47 5.61
N LEU A 24 1.98 8.60 5.47
CA LEU A 24 2.45 9.79 4.76
C LEU A 24 2.73 10.86 5.80
N TRP A 25 4.00 11.19 6.00
CA TRP A 25 4.43 12.22 6.95
C TRP A 25 4.57 13.54 6.24
N GLY A 26 4.15 14.62 6.89
CA GLY A 26 4.26 15.93 6.24
C GLY A 26 4.05 17.11 7.14
N LEU A 27 4.04 18.28 6.50
CA LEU A 27 3.71 19.57 7.12
C LEU A 27 2.56 20.21 6.37
N THR A 28 1.58 20.73 7.08
CA THR A 28 0.60 21.65 6.49
C THR A 28 1.28 22.93 6.00
N ASP A 29 0.54 23.74 5.25
CA ASP A 29 1.01 25.05 4.77
C ASP A 29 1.41 26.03 5.89
N ASP A 30 0.76 25.92 7.05
CA ASP A 30 1.12 26.66 8.28
C ASP A 30 2.20 25.97 9.15
N GLY A 31 2.85 24.92 8.63
CA GLY A 31 4.00 24.28 9.28
C GLY A 31 3.65 23.32 10.42
N ARG A 32 2.39 22.88 10.54
CA ARG A 32 1.99 21.85 11.53
C ARG A 32 2.32 20.45 11.01
N PRO A 33 2.93 19.58 11.83
CA PRO A 33 3.18 18.20 11.47
C PRO A 33 1.89 17.39 11.35
N VAL A 34 1.80 16.57 10.31
CA VAL A 34 0.67 15.69 10.02
C VAL A 34 1.15 14.31 9.62
N VAL A 35 0.32 13.29 9.91
CA VAL A 35 0.49 11.92 9.44
C VAL A 35 -0.83 11.41 8.90
N LEU A 36 -0.87 11.01 7.64
CA LEU A 36 -2.04 10.36 7.02
C LEU A 36 -1.79 8.84 6.95
N PHE A 37 -2.83 8.06 7.22
CA PHE A 37 -2.79 6.61 7.21
C PHE A 37 -3.68 6.07 6.09
N ASP A 38 -3.11 5.27 5.19
CA ASP A 38 -3.84 4.52 4.17
C ASP A 38 -3.75 3.02 4.48
N LYS A 39 -4.91 2.38 4.65
CA LYS A 39 -5.06 0.93 4.90
C LYS A 39 -5.65 0.18 3.70
N THR A 40 -5.87 0.88 2.60
CA THR A 40 -6.53 0.37 1.40
C THR A 40 -5.54 -0.11 0.34
N LEU A 41 -4.27 0.30 0.43
CA LEU A 41 -3.23 -0.16 -0.47
C LEU A 41 -3.01 -1.67 -0.33
N LYS A 42 -3.26 -2.40 -1.42
CA LYS A 42 -2.94 -3.82 -1.56
C LYS A 42 -1.66 -3.97 -2.36
N PRO A 43 -0.59 -4.56 -1.82
CA PRO A 43 0.62 -4.86 -2.60
C PRO A 43 0.29 -5.73 -3.80
N TYR A 44 0.89 -5.44 -4.95
CA TYR A 44 0.75 -6.22 -6.17
C TYR A 44 2.06 -6.23 -6.96
N PHE A 45 2.19 -7.19 -7.86
CA PHE A 45 3.26 -7.25 -8.84
C PHE A 45 2.69 -7.74 -10.17
N TYR A 46 3.42 -7.47 -11.25
CA TYR A 46 3.09 -8.00 -12.58
C TYR A 46 3.95 -9.22 -12.88
N ALA A 47 3.40 -10.17 -13.61
CA ALA A 47 4.11 -11.34 -14.12
C ALA A 47 3.81 -11.49 -15.61
N VAL A 48 4.84 -11.83 -16.38
CA VAL A 48 4.65 -12.27 -17.77
C VAL A 48 4.32 -13.75 -17.74
N ALA A 49 3.20 -14.14 -18.35
CA ALA A 49 2.76 -15.52 -18.44
C ALA A 49 2.64 -15.92 -19.91
N GLU A 50 3.24 -17.06 -20.26
CA GLU A 50 2.99 -17.70 -21.56
C GLU A 50 1.57 -18.29 -21.61
N ASP A 51 1.08 -18.77 -20.46
CA ASP A 51 -0.28 -19.27 -20.24
C ASP A 51 -0.79 -18.80 -18.88
N VAL A 52 -1.87 -18.00 -18.88
CA VAL A 52 -2.47 -17.42 -17.67
C VAL A 52 -3.12 -18.49 -16.80
N GLU A 53 -3.74 -19.52 -17.38
CA GLU A 53 -4.45 -20.56 -16.63
C GLU A 53 -3.49 -21.47 -15.87
N VAL A 54 -2.33 -21.75 -16.45
CA VAL A 54 -1.24 -22.48 -15.77
C VAL A 54 -0.69 -21.66 -14.60
N LEU A 55 -0.42 -20.36 -14.83
CA LEU A 55 0.08 -19.47 -13.77
C LEU A 55 -0.92 -19.37 -12.61
N GLU A 56 -2.22 -19.22 -12.88
CA GLU A 56 -3.26 -19.15 -11.85
C GLU A 56 -3.31 -20.42 -10.98
N ARG A 57 -3.12 -21.61 -11.56
CA ARG A 57 -3.05 -22.86 -10.78
C ARG A 57 -1.85 -22.89 -9.85
N HIS A 58 -0.68 -22.48 -10.31
CA HIS A 58 0.52 -22.41 -9.47
C HIS A 58 0.39 -21.36 -8.34
N LEU A 59 -0.24 -20.21 -8.61
CA LEU A 59 -0.49 -19.19 -7.59
C LEU A 59 -1.46 -19.69 -6.51
N LYS A 60 -2.48 -20.48 -6.88
CA LYS A 60 -3.39 -21.10 -5.90
C LYS A 60 -2.65 -22.05 -4.96
N SER A 61 -1.75 -22.90 -5.47
CA SER A 61 -1.00 -23.83 -4.62
C SER A 61 -0.06 -23.15 -3.62
N ILE A 62 0.51 -21.98 -3.97
CA ILE A 62 1.39 -21.22 -3.07
C ILE A 62 0.59 -20.58 -1.92
N LYS A 63 -0.67 -20.19 -2.16
CA LYS A 63 -1.50 -19.48 -1.18
C LYS A 63 -2.07 -20.39 -0.08
N GLU A 64 -2.06 -21.70 -0.31
CA GLU A 64 -2.60 -22.73 0.58
C GLU A 64 -1.52 -23.46 1.42
N SER A 65 -0.25 -23.10 1.25
CA SER A 65 0.92 -23.64 1.97
C SER A 65 1.32 -22.76 3.16
#